data_AF-A0AAV9Z7A5-F1
#
_entry.id   AF-A0AAV9Z7A5-F1
#
_cell.length_a   1.000
_cell.length_b   1.000
_cell.length_c   1.000
_cell.angle_alpha   90.00
_cell.angle_beta   90.00
_cell.angle_gamma   90.00
#
_symmetry.space_group_name_H-M   'P 1'
#
loop_
_entity.id
_entity.type
_entity.pdbx_description
1 polymer ?
#
loop_
_entity_poly.entity_id
_entity_poly.type
_entity_poly.pdbx_seq_one_letter_code
_entity_poly.pdbx_strand_id
1 'polypeptide(L)'
;MSQIGPAEKVFVDRPKDASRDGTACTVYVKRSAKRLPSTINQMLQEFRKDGLNAPLNAFNILEITENSNARRLSHTVHRVLKYRLKSPDVDITFYPHRDDSAIQRPPPVFELECGPEHITLQYLLERLTSPRPGMTIMPRLINEWLHQLGLDATPELQKKIGLEQVMVWVGDQLTVDRLRNLARFRAEDDNSFERLDWLVSPPGWLHICMAFANSIHKQHIGSRTSKGRGLSAAFSALGRKGLEKTKTQGPFFHDLDETLHIIAEAQFRNPPLQTGRKDCFEHASSTALAMNRAKKQVDELKEQSIMFLRDVLPYILLRTVIKHGRCWINGGFNSRDVVPLRGRKQLKVPHREMLELLQGLNRNGHLSFVTSYEVIVR
;
A
#
# COMPACT_ATOMS: atom_id res chain seq x y z
N MET A 1 -32.54 9.99 28.18
CA MET A 1 -31.45 9.84 29.18
C MET A 1 -30.99 8.39 29.12
N SER A 2 -29.71 8.04 29.25
CA SER A 2 -28.49 8.84 29.52
C SER A 2 -27.34 8.44 28.57
N GLN A 3 -26.25 9.21 28.56
CA GLN A 3 -25.08 9.00 27.70
C GLN A 3 -24.12 7.93 28.29
N ILE A 4 -23.43 7.19 27.42
CA ILE A 4 -22.04 6.73 27.65
C ILE A 4 -21.23 7.03 26.36
N GLY A 5 -19.97 7.42 26.52
CA GLY A 5 -19.11 7.95 25.46
C GLY A 5 -18.36 6.91 24.59
N PRO A 6 -17.47 7.38 23.70
CA PRO A 6 -16.92 6.58 22.59
C PRO A 6 -15.76 5.67 22.98
N ALA A 7 -15.74 4.46 22.40
CA ALA A 7 -14.61 3.53 22.47
C ALA A 7 -14.54 2.62 21.22
N GLU A 8 -14.39 3.20 20.02
CA GLU A 8 -14.15 2.40 18.81
C GLU A 8 -12.78 1.67 18.89
N LYS A 9 -12.84 0.38 19.21
CA LYS A 9 -11.73 -0.57 19.03
C LYS A 9 -12.15 -1.70 18.10
N VAL A 10 -12.20 -1.39 16.79
CA VAL A 10 -12.34 -2.42 15.75
C VAL A 10 -11.01 -3.17 15.61
N PHE A 11 -10.75 -4.09 16.53
CA PHE A 11 -9.75 -5.15 16.35
C PHE A 11 -10.37 -6.31 15.58
N VAL A 12 -9.56 -6.96 14.74
CA VAL A 12 -9.98 -8.13 13.97
C VAL A 12 -10.05 -9.32 14.92
N ASP A 13 -11.25 -9.61 15.43
CA ASP A 13 -11.48 -10.87 16.12
C ASP A 13 -11.42 -12.04 15.12
N ARG A 14 -10.65 -13.06 15.49
CA ARG A 14 -10.75 -14.41 14.93
C ARG A 14 -11.25 -15.29 16.07
N PRO A 15 -12.55 -15.63 16.11
CA PRO A 15 -13.07 -16.58 17.08
C PRO A 15 -12.22 -17.85 17.04
N LYS A 16 -11.59 -18.21 18.17
CA LYS A 16 -10.56 -19.26 18.21
C LYS A 16 -11.13 -20.65 18.00
N ASP A 17 -12.41 -20.84 18.30
CA ASP A 17 -13.06 -22.14 18.33
C ASP A 17 -13.96 -22.37 17.12
N ALA A 18 -13.39 -22.99 16.08
CA ALA A 18 -14.04 -23.98 15.21
C ALA A 18 -13.10 -24.37 14.04
N SER A 19 -13.26 -25.60 13.54
CA SER A 19 -12.57 -26.16 12.36
C SER A 19 -13.08 -25.54 11.05
N ARG A 20 -12.73 -24.27 10.80
CA ARG A 20 -13.31 -23.43 9.74
C ARG A 20 -12.44 -23.34 8.48
N ASP A 21 -12.30 -24.45 7.76
CA ASP A 21 -11.81 -24.43 6.37
C ASP A 21 -12.93 -23.94 5.43
N GLY A 22 -13.02 -22.62 5.25
CA GLY A 22 -13.97 -22.03 4.30
C GLY A 22 -13.59 -20.62 3.86
N THR A 23 -13.77 -20.34 2.58
CA THR A 23 -13.44 -19.07 1.93
C THR A 23 -14.61 -18.09 2.05
N ALA A 24 -14.33 -16.80 2.21
CA ALA A 24 -15.34 -15.75 2.18
C ALA A 24 -15.13 -14.79 1.01
N CYS A 25 -16.20 -14.11 0.60
CA CYS A 25 -16.13 -12.96 -0.29
C CYS A 25 -16.92 -11.80 0.31
N THR A 26 -16.49 -10.58 0.05
CA THR A 26 -17.11 -9.37 0.57
C THR A 26 -17.16 -8.31 -0.53
N VAL A 27 -18.37 -7.88 -0.88
CA VAL A 27 -18.60 -6.88 -1.94
C VAL A 27 -18.64 -5.49 -1.32
N TYR A 28 -17.92 -4.55 -1.94
CA TYR A 28 -17.77 -3.17 -1.48
C TYR A 28 -18.40 -2.21 -2.50
N VAL A 29 -19.57 -1.68 -2.18
CA VAL A 29 -20.36 -0.81 -3.08
C VAL A 29 -20.18 0.65 -2.68
N LYS A 30 -19.40 1.40 -3.47
CA LYS A 30 -19.29 2.85 -3.32
C LYS A 30 -20.52 3.53 -3.94
N ARG A 31 -21.48 3.95 -3.11
CA ARG A 31 -22.76 4.54 -3.58
C ARG A 31 -22.60 5.76 -4.49
N SER A 32 -21.56 6.57 -4.30
CA SER A 32 -21.28 7.75 -5.13
C SER A 32 -20.48 7.43 -6.41
N ALA A 33 -20.23 6.15 -6.71
CA ALA A 33 -19.48 5.77 -7.91
C ALA A 33 -20.21 6.20 -9.18
N LYS A 34 -19.50 6.93 -10.04
CA LYS A 34 -20.00 7.24 -11.39
C LYS A 34 -20.12 5.94 -12.17
N ARG A 35 -21.21 5.76 -12.91
CA ARG A 35 -21.34 4.61 -13.81
C ARG A 35 -20.26 4.71 -14.90
N LEU A 36 -19.52 3.62 -15.08
CA LEU A 36 -18.56 3.47 -16.16
C LEU A 36 -19.32 3.32 -17.50
N PRO A 37 -18.73 3.73 -18.64
CA PRO A 37 -19.35 3.54 -19.95
C PRO A 37 -19.42 2.04 -20.31
N SER A 38 -20.38 1.63 -21.14
CA SER A 38 -20.49 0.24 -21.61
C SER A 38 -19.33 -0.21 -22.50
N THR A 39 -18.43 0.69 -22.92
CA THR A 39 -17.19 0.36 -23.62
C THR A 39 -16.02 0.06 -22.68
N ILE A 40 -16.20 0.08 -21.35
CA ILE A 40 -15.09 0.12 -20.40
C ILE A 40 -14.19 -1.13 -20.41
N ASN A 41 -14.72 -2.33 -20.70
CA ASN A 41 -13.87 -3.51 -20.85
C ASN A 41 -13.03 -3.44 -22.14
N GLN A 42 -13.63 -3.01 -23.27
CA GLN A 42 -12.89 -2.76 -24.51
C GLN A 42 -11.76 -1.74 -24.28
N MET A 43 -12.06 -0.60 -23.65
CA MET A 43 -11.06 0.43 -23.32
C MET A 43 -9.93 -0.13 -22.43
N LEU A 44 -10.24 -1.03 -21.49
CA LEU A 44 -9.25 -1.72 -20.66
C LEU A 44 -8.40 -2.72 -21.45
N GLN A 45 -8.99 -3.46 -22.40
CA GLN A 45 -8.28 -4.39 -23.28
C GLN A 45 -7.33 -3.64 -24.23
N GLU A 46 -7.78 -2.53 -24.80
CA GLU A 46 -6.97 -1.61 -25.60
C GLU A 46 -5.80 -1.04 -24.78
N PHE A 47 -6.06 -0.52 -23.57
CA PHE A 47 -4.99 -0.07 -22.66
C PHE A 47 -4.01 -1.18 -22.27
N ARG A 48 -4.47 -2.42 -22.07
CA ARG A 48 -3.61 -3.59 -21.80
C ARG A 48 -2.74 -3.91 -23.02
N LYS A 49 -3.28 -3.87 -24.24
CA LYS A 49 -2.58 -4.11 -25.51
C LYS A 49 -1.51 -3.04 -25.76
N ASP A 50 -1.84 -1.76 -25.62
CA ASP A 50 -0.89 -0.66 -25.80
C ASP A 50 0.23 -0.70 -24.75
N GLY A 51 -0.11 -1.04 -23.50
CA GLY A 51 0.87 -1.25 -22.45
C GLY A 51 1.83 -2.42 -22.70
N LEU A 52 1.37 -3.50 -23.37
CA LEU A 52 2.23 -4.60 -23.82
C LEU A 52 3.15 -4.19 -24.98
N ASN A 53 2.67 -3.33 -25.88
CA ASN A 53 3.46 -2.79 -26.99
C ASN A 53 4.50 -1.73 -26.54
N ALA A 54 4.19 -0.97 -25.48
CA ALA A 54 5.03 0.10 -24.93
C ALA A 54 5.33 -0.07 -23.42
N PRO A 55 5.99 -1.16 -23.01
CA PRO A 55 6.29 -1.43 -21.60
C PRO A 55 7.25 -0.39 -21.00
N LEU A 56 7.09 -0.08 -19.71
CA LEU A 56 7.97 0.84 -19.00
C LEU A 56 9.40 0.31 -18.95
N ASN A 57 10.30 0.98 -19.66
CA ASN A 57 11.73 0.73 -19.59
C ASN A 57 12.38 1.48 -18.41
N ALA A 58 13.68 1.23 -18.17
CA ALA A 58 14.42 1.85 -17.06
C ALA A 58 14.49 3.39 -17.15
N PHE A 59 14.48 3.97 -18.36
CA PHE A 59 14.48 5.42 -18.55
C PHE A 59 13.13 6.03 -18.15
N ASN A 60 12.00 5.46 -18.60
CA ASN A 60 10.68 5.94 -18.19
C ASN A 60 10.49 5.85 -16.67
N ILE A 61 11.03 4.80 -16.04
CA ILE A 61 10.98 4.64 -14.58
C ILE A 61 11.81 5.73 -13.85
N LEU A 62 12.95 6.17 -14.41
CA LEU A 62 13.74 7.28 -13.88
C LEU A 62 13.03 8.64 -14.09
N GLU A 63 12.50 8.87 -15.28
CA GLU A 63 11.70 10.04 -15.66
C GLU A 63 10.48 10.22 -14.73
N ILE A 64 9.69 9.17 -14.53
CA ILE A 64 8.58 9.12 -13.57
C ILE A 64 9.07 9.43 -12.14
N THR A 65 10.28 8.97 -11.78
CA THR A 65 10.89 9.21 -10.47
C THR A 65 11.35 10.65 -10.27
N GLU A 66 11.68 11.38 -11.33
CA GLU A 66 12.19 12.75 -11.26
C GLU A 66 11.06 13.77 -11.38
N ASN A 67 10.11 13.55 -12.30
CA ASN A 67 8.88 14.35 -12.44
C ASN A 67 7.97 14.31 -11.18
N SER A 68 8.11 13.28 -10.36
CA SER A 68 7.41 13.16 -9.06
C SER A 68 8.20 13.71 -7.87
N ASN A 69 9.52 13.92 -7.99
CA ASN A 69 10.41 14.10 -6.84
C ASN A 69 10.11 15.36 -6.01
N ALA A 70 9.85 16.49 -6.67
CA ALA A 70 9.50 17.73 -5.97
C ALA A 70 8.22 17.58 -5.12
N ARG A 71 7.23 16.89 -5.67
CA ARG A 71 5.94 16.59 -5.02
C ARG A 71 6.13 15.64 -3.84
N ARG A 72 6.88 14.55 -4.05
CA ARG A 72 7.25 13.59 -3.00
C ARG A 72 7.96 14.30 -1.85
N LEU A 73 8.95 15.16 -2.15
CA LEU A 73 9.66 15.98 -1.18
C LEU A 73 8.72 16.90 -0.37
N SER A 74 7.77 17.58 -1.01
CA SER A 74 6.78 18.42 -0.30
C SER A 74 5.96 17.62 0.71
N HIS A 75 5.48 16.43 0.35
CA HIS A 75 4.77 15.53 1.27
C HIS A 75 5.66 14.98 2.38
N THR A 76 6.93 14.67 2.07
CA THR A 76 7.95 14.28 3.08
C THR A 76 8.16 15.40 4.10
N VAL A 77 8.38 16.63 3.63
CA VAL A 77 8.61 17.82 4.47
C VAL A 77 7.41 18.10 5.36
N HIS A 78 6.20 18.11 4.80
CA HIS A 78 4.98 18.24 5.60
C HIS A 78 4.86 17.12 6.65
N ARG A 79 5.21 15.87 6.31
CA ARG A 79 5.11 14.76 7.26
C ARG A 79 6.14 14.88 8.39
N VAL A 80 7.35 15.36 8.11
CA VAL A 80 8.34 15.66 9.17
C VAL A 80 7.86 16.81 10.03
N LEU A 81 7.45 17.95 9.46
CA LEU A 81 6.84 19.06 10.22
C LEU A 81 5.70 18.61 11.12
N LYS A 82 4.84 17.72 10.62
CA LYS A 82 3.72 17.15 11.38
C LYS A 82 4.14 16.28 12.58
N TYR A 83 5.34 15.69 12.57
CA TYR A 83 5.91 15.03 13.75
C TYR A 83 6.55 16.01 14.74
N ARG A 84 7.07 17.14 14.25
CA ARG A 84 7.70 18.21 15.05
C ARG A 84 6.66 19.05 15.79
N LEU A 85 5.73 19.64 15.04
CA LEU A 85 4.65 20.51 15.52
C LEU A 85 3.53 19.75 16.27
N LYS A 86 3.74 18.47 16.57
CA LYS A 86 2.92 17.63 17.45
C LYS A 86 3.65 17.20 18.73
N SER A 87 4.87 17.67 18.97
CA SER A 87 5.49 17.53 20.29
C SER A 87 4.86 18.53 21.27
N PRO A 88 4.52 18.13 22.50
CA PRO A 88 3.96 19.05 23.50
C PRO A 88 4.94 20.19 23.85
N ASP A 89 6.22 19.99 23.57
CA ASP A 89 7.34 20.90 23.80
C ASP A 89 7.47 21.99 22.72
N VAL A 90 6.63 21.95 21.67
CA VAL A 90 6.67 22.87 20.52
C VAL A 90 5.39 23.69 20.44
N ASP A 91 5.43 24.90 20.98
CA ASP A 91 4.38 25.89 20.75
C ASP A 91 4.52 26.49 19.33
N ILE A 92 3.51 26.22 18.49
CA ILE A 92 3.44 26.69 17.11
C ILE A 92 3.32 28.21 16.98
N THR A 93 2.85 28.92 18.02
CA THR A 93 2.72 30.38 17.99
C THR A 93 4.07 31.08 17.98
N PHE A 94 5.06 30.51 18.68
CA PHE A 94 6.45 30.98 18.75
C PHE A 94 7.36 30.39 17.67
N TYR A 95 6.89 29.45 16.85
CA TYR A 95 7.71 28.87 15.78
C TYR A 95 8.01 29.92 14.68
N PRO A 96 9.28 30.27 14.40
CA PRO A 96 9.63 31.36 13.48
C PRO A 96 9.18 31.17 12.02
N HIS A 97 8.73 29.97 11.66
CA HIS A 97 8.25 29.62 10.32
C HIS A 97 6.82 29.05 10.35
N ARG A 98 6.00 29.42 11.34
CA ARG A 98 4.58 29.02 11.46
C ARG A 98 3.72 29.37 10.24
N ASP A 99 4.16 30.36 9.46
CA ASP A 99 3.50 30.87 8.25
C ASP A 99 4.09 30.24 6.95
N ASP A 100 5.00 29.24 7.06
CA ASP A 100 5.54 28.48 5.93
C ASP A 100 4.46 27.56 5.31
N SER A 101 4.25 27.69 3.99
CA SER A 101 3.27 26.89 3.24
C SER A 101 3.53 25.38 3.32
N ALA A 102 4.76 24.96 3.65
CA ALA A 102 5.11 23.56 3.91
C ALA A 102 4.36 22.93 5.11
N ILE A 103 3.77 23.73 6.00
CA ILE A 103 2.96 23.26 7.14
C ILE A 103 1.59 22.71 6.68
N GLN A 104 1.05 23.17 5.55
CA GLN A 104 -0.28 22.78 5.04
C GLN A 104 -0.24 21.37 4.40
N ARG A 105 -1.32 20.55 4.47
CA ARG A 105 -1.37 19.17 3.89
C ARG A 105 -1.24 19.27 2.36
N PRO A 106 -0.09 18.94 1.73
CA PRO A 106 0.17 19.41 0.37
C PRO A 106 -0.76 18.80 -0.68
N PRO A 107 -0.84 19.44 -1.86
CA PRO A 107 -1.40 18.94 -3.11
C PRO A 107 -1.76 17.44 -3.15
N PRO A 108 -3.01 16.95 -2.98
CA PRO A 108 -3.30 15.59 -3.46
C PRO A 108 -3.12 15.55 -4.98
N VAL A 109 -2.69 14.41 -5.52
CA VAL A 109 -2.66 14.21 -6.98
C VAL A 109 -4.04 13.74 -7.43
N PHE A 110 -4.49 12.64 -6.80
CA PHE A 110 -5.89 12.28 -6.69
C PHE A 110 -6.15 11.99 -5.21
N GLU A 111 -7.26 12.46 -4.68
CA GLU A 111 -7.79 12.08 -3.37
C GLU A 111 -9.22 11.60 -3.60
N LEU A 112 -9.58 10.47 -3.00
CA LEU A 112 -10.96 10.00 -3.07
C LEU A 112 -11.86 10.99 -2.32
N GLU A 113 -13.00 11.27 -2.95
CA GLU A 113 -14.10 12.04 -2.37
C GLU A 113 -14.46 11.45 -0.98
N CYS A 114 -14.67 12.29 0.03
CA CYS A 114 -14.86 11.82 1.41
C CYS A 114 -15.94 12.61 2.16
N GLY A 115 -16.77 11.88 2.90
CA GLY A 115 -17.95 12.37 3.62
C GLY A 115 -19.04 11.27 3.70
N PRO A 116 -20.19 11.52 4.35
CA PRO A 116 -21.23 10.51 4.59
C PRO A 116 -21.81 9.88 3.31
N GLU A 117 -21.99 10.67 2.27
CA GLU A 117 -22.41 10.28 0.92
C GLU A 117 -21.39 9.38 0.21
N HIS A 118 -20.10 9.52 0.54
CA HIS A 118 -19.01 8.73 -0.01
C HIS A 118 -18.70 7.43 0.77
N ILE A 119 -19.48 7.12 1.82
CA ILE A 119 -19.33 5.86 2.58
C ILE A 119 -19.62 4.63 1.67
N THR A 120 -18.59 3.81 1.50
CA THR A 120 -18.67 2.47 0.90
C THR A 120 -19.48 1.53 1.77
N LEU A 121 -20.47 0.87 1.17
CA LEU A 121 -21.23 -0.21 1.82
C LEU A 121 -20.49 -1.53 1.70
N GLN A 122 -20.56 -2.38 2.72
CA GLN A 122 -19.88 -3.68 2.77
C GLN A 122 -20.91 -4.80 2.95
N TYR A 123 -20.94 -5.77 2.02
CA TYR A 123 -21.81 -6.94 2.06
C TYR A 123 -20.98 -8.21 2.14
N LEU A 124 -21.25 -9.07 3.12
CA LEU A 124 -20.58 -10.38 3.27
C LEU A 124 -21.39 -11.43 2.50
N LEU A 125 -20.75 -12.13 1.56
CA LEU A 125 -21.33 -13.28 0.86
C LEU A 125 -21.25 -14.55 1.73
N GLU A 126 -22.02 -15.58 1.37
CA GLU A 126 -22.07 -16.82 2.14
C GLU A 126 -20.71 -17.54 2.11
N ARG A 127 -20.33 -18.14 3.27
CA ARG A 127 -19.03 -18.78 3.42
C ARG A 127 -19.03 -20.16 2.76
N LEU A 128 -18.11 -20.34 1.82
CA LEU A 128 -17.96 -21.58 1.09
C LEU A 128 -17.01 -22.52 1.83
N THR A 129 -17.58 -23.52 2.52
CA THR A 129 -16.82 -24.65 3.08
C THR A 129 -16.26 -25.48 1.93
N SER A 130 -14.95 -25.48 1.73
CA SER A 130 -14.29 -26.23 0.65
C SER A 130 -13.20 -27.13 1.23
N PRO A 131 -13.22 -28.44 0.96
CA PRO A 131 -12.42 -29.41 1.71
C PRO A 131 -10.91 -29.32 1.46
N ARG A 132 -10.43 -28.68 0.37
CA ARG A 132 -8.98 -28.48 0.10
C ARG A 132 -8.68 -27.20 -0.71
N PRO A 133 -7.61 -26.44 -0.39
CA PRO A 133 -7.13 -25.34 -1.21
C PRO A 133 -6.32 -25.84 -2.43
N GLY A 134 -6.51 -25.22 -3.59
CA GLY A 134 -5.79 -25.54 -4.84
C GLY A 134 -6.07 -24.50 -5.93
N MET A 135 -5.52 -24.66 -7.15
CA MET A 135 -5.91 -23.78 -8.29
C MET A 135 -7.30 -24.13 -8.84
N THR A 136 -7.67 -25.42 -8.83
CA THR A 136 -8.96 -25.95 -9.26
C THR A 136 -10.16 -25.44 -8.46
N ILE A 137 -9.94 -24.78 -7.33
CA ILE A 137 -11.01 -24.15 -6.53
C ILE A 137 -11.50 -22.83 -7.15
N MET A 138 -10.63 -22.04 -7.81
CA MET A 138 -10.96 -20.66 -8.16
C MET A 138 -12.12 -20.52 -9.16
N PRO A 139 -12.24 -21.35 -10.21
CA PRO A 139 -13.42 -21.31 -11.08
C PRO A 139 -14.72 -21.57 -10.31
N ARG A 140 -14.69 -22.51 -9.36
CA ARG A 140 -15.86 -22.80 -8.51
C ARG A 140 -16.22 -21.62 -7.61
N LEU A 141 -15.23 -20.99 -6.98
CA LEU A 141 -15.44 -19.79 -6.16
C LEU A 141 -15.96 -18.61 -6.98
N ILE A 142 -15.44 -18.41 -8.20
CA ILE A 142 -15.90 -17.34 -9.10
C ILE A 142 -17.37 -17.57 -9.46
N ASN A 143 -17.71 -18.75 -9.98
CA ASN A 143 -19.08 -19.07 -10.39
C ASN A 143 -20.05 -18.94 -9.21
N GLU A 144 -19.69 -19.47 -8.03
CA GLU A 144 -20.52 -19.40 -6.83
C GLU A 144 -20.73 -17.97 -6.32
N TRP A 145 -19.71 -17.09 -6.36
CA TRP A 145 -19.90 -15.69 -6.00
C TRP A 145 -20.65 -14.88 -7.06
N LEU A 146 -20.55 -15.25 -8.34
CA LEU A 146 -21.44 -14.70 -9.37
C LEU A 146 -22.89 -15.17 -9.14
N HIS A 147 -23.09 -16.42 -8.73
CA HIS A 147 -24.40 -17.00 -8.42
C HIS A 147 -25.10 -16.30 -7.26
N GLN A 148 -24.39 -16.13 -6.13
CA GLN A 148 -24.91 -15.39 -4.96
C GLN A 148 -25.17 -13.90 -5.23
N LEU A 149 -24.62 -13.35 -6.33
CA LEU A 149 -24.88 -12.00 -6.81
C LEU A 149 -25.91 -11.94 -7.95
N GLY A 150 -26.44 -13.08 -8.40
CA GLY A 150 -27.36 -13.18 -9.55
C GLY A 150 -26.72 -12.79 -10.88
N LEU A 151 -25.39 -12.79 -10.98
CA LEU A 151 -24.62 -12.31 -12.12
C LEU A 151 -24.38 -13.37 -13.19
N ASP A 152 -24.56 -14.66 -12.87
CA ASP A 152 -24.49 -15.78 -13.82
C ASP A 152 -25.85 -16.14 -14.44
N ALA A 153 -26.94 -15.51 -13.98
CA ALA A 153 -28.31 -16.01 -14.12
C ALA A 153 -28.83 -16.21 -15.56
N THR A 154 -28.28 -15.50 -16.56
CA THR A 154 -28.58 -15.76 -17.98
C THR A 154 -27.34 -15.56 -18.87
N PRO A 155 -27.27 -16.20 -20.06
CA PRO A 155 -26.18 -16.00 -21.02
C PRO A 155 -26.04 -14.55 -21.48
N GLU A 156 -27.14 -13.80 -21.56
CA GLU A 156 -27.14 -12.38 -21.93
C GLU A 156 -26.47 -11.52 -20.84
N LEU A 157 -26.68 -11.87 -19.56
CA LEU A 157 -26.03 -11.19 -18.43
C LEU A 157 -24.54 -11.52 -18.37
N GLN A 158 -24.16 -12.79 -18.59
CA GLN A 158 -22.76 -13.19 -18.70
C GLN A 158 -22.05 -12.47 -19.86
N LYS A 159 -22.68 -12.43 -21.05
CA LYS A 159 -22.22 -11.65 -22.21
C LYS A 159 -22.10 -10.16 -21.88
N LYS A 160 -23.05 -9.59 -21.14
CA LYS A 160 -23.02 -8.20 -20.71
C LYS A 160 -21.88 -7.91 -19.74
N ILE A 161 -21.60 -8.80 -18.78
CA ILE A 161 -20.43 -8.69 -17.90
C ILE A 161 -19.14 -8.76 -18.72
N GLY A 162 -19.04 -9.74 -19.61
CA GLY A 162 -17.88 -9.95 -20.48
C GLY A 162 -17.60 -8.81 -21.45
N LEU A 163 -18.59 -8.02 -21.86
CA LEU A 163 -18.38 -6.92 -22.83
C LEU A 163 -18.44 -5.52 -22.21
N GLU A 164 -19.32 -5.29 -21.23
CA GLU A 164 -19.65 -3.94 -20.73
C GLU A 164 -19.14 -3.64 -19.32
N GLN A 165 -18.56 -4.60 -18.59
CA GLN A 165 -18.22 -4.42 -17.17
C GLN A 165 -16.74 -4.65 -16.87
N VAL A 166 -16.29 -3.99 -15.80
CA VAL A 166 -14.98 -4.22 -15.17
C VAL A 166 -15.21 -4.36 -13.67
N MET A 167 -14.80 -5.49 -13.09
CA MET A 167 -14.90 -5.78 -11.66
C MET A 167 -13.50 -5.90 -11.04
N VAL A 168 -13.24 -5.10 -10.00
CA VAL A 168 -11.97 -5.15 -9.27
C VAL A 168 -12.03 -6.24 -8.20
N TRP A 169 -11.22 -7.28 -8.34
CA TRP A 169 -11.16 -8.43 -7.43
C TRP A 169 -9.86 -8.38 -6.63
N VAL A 170 -9.96 -7.91 -5.39
CA VAL A 170 -8.86 -7.79 -4.42
C VAL A 170 -8.83 -9.03 -3.53
N GLY A 171 -7.64 -9.45 -3.10
CA GLY A 171 -7.48 -10.54 -2.13
C GLY A 171 -6.09 -10.54 -1.53
N ASP A 172 -5.66 -11.67 -0.97
CA ASP A 172 -4.25 -11.87 -0.63
C ASP A 172 -3.40 -12.13 -1.88
N GLN A 173 -2.07 -12.11 -1.73
CA GLN A 173 -1.18 -12.29 -2.90
C GLN A 173 -1.39 -13.66 -3.58
N LEU A 174 -1.72 -14.70 -2.82
CA LEU A 174 -2.03 -16.03 -3.36
C LEU A 174 -3.34 -16.02 -4.17
N THR A 175 -4.36 -15.31 -3.72
CA THR A 175 -5.61 -15.09 -4.45
C THR A 175 -5.37 -14.33 -5.75
N VAL A 176 -4.61 -13.23 -5.69
CA VAL A 176 -4.26 -12.41 -6.86
C VAL A 176 -3.47 -13.22 -7.91
N ASP A 177 -2.46 -13.99 -7.49
CA ASP A 177 -1.68 -14.84 -8.41
C ASP A 177 -2.52 -15.99 -8.98
N ARG A 178 -3.44 -16.59 -8.21
CA ARG A 178 -4.36 -17.61 -8.72
C ARG A 178 -5.33 -17.06 -9.75
N LEU A 179 -5.95 -15.89 -9.51
CA LEU A 179 -6.85 -15.23 -10.47
C LEU A 179 -6.12 -14.91 -11.78
N ARG A 180 -4.91 -14.36 -11.69
CA ARG A 180 -4.05 -14.05 -12.85
C ARG A 180 -3.63 -15.31 -13.63
N ASN A 181 -3.34 -16.41 -12.93
CA ASN A 181 -3.00 -17.67 -13.60
C ASN A 181 -4.22 -18.35 -14.22
N LEU A 182 -5.42 -18.19 -13.65
CA LEU A 182 -6.66 -18.65 -14.27
C LEU A 182 -6.98 -17.87 -15.56
N ALA A 183 -6.90 -16.53 -15.53
CA ALA A 183 -7.09 -15.71 -16.73
C ALA A 183 -6.05 -16.01 -17.83
N ARG A 184 -4.81 -16.37 -17.46
CA ARG A 184 -3.80 -16.87 -18.43
C ARG A 184 -4.15 -18.24 -19.00
N PHE A 185 -4.60 -19.17 -18.16
CA PHE A 185 -4.99 -20.51 -18.60
C PHE A 185 -6.20 -20.47 -19.55
N ARG A 186 -7.10 -19.52 -19.32
CA ARG A 186 -8.28 -19.24 -20.13
C ARG A 186 -8.06 -18.25 -21.27
N ALA A 187 -6.83 -17.82 -21.55
CA ALA A 187 -6.59 -16.73 -22.51
C ALA A 187 -7.03 -17.07 -23.96
N GLU A 188 -7.23 -18.34 -24.26
CA GLU A 188 -7.65 -18.87 -25.57
C GLU A 188 -9.18 -19.16 -25.63
N ASP A 189 -9.94 -18.96 -24.55
CA ASP A 189 -11.39 -19.19 -24.54
C ASP A 189 -12.13 -18.23 -25.52
N ASP A 190 -13.14 -18.74 -26.23
CA ASP A 190 -13.79 -18.03 -27.36
C ASP A 190 -14.37 -16.65 -27.01
N ASN A 191 -14.80 -16.46 -25.76
CA ASN A 191 -15.58 -15.28 -25.35
C ASN A 191 -14.98 -14.54 -24.14
N SER A 192 -15.23 -13.23 -24.11
CA SER A 192 -14.62 -12.29 -23.15
C SER A 192 -15.11 -12.47 -21.70
N PHE A 193 -16.22 -13.18 -21.48
CA PHE A 193 -16.68 -13.56 -20.15
C PHE A 193 -15.86 -14.72 -19.59
N GLU A 194 -15.71 -15.82 -20.34
CA GLU A 194 -14.94 -16.99 -19.90
C GLU A 194 -13.45 -16.65 -19.71
N ARG A 195 -12.83 -15.90 -20.64
CA ARG A 195 -11.44 -15.41 -20.51
C ARG A 195 -11.17 -14.57 -19.24
N LEU A 196 -12.22 -14.13 -18.54
CA LEU A 196 -12.17 -13.22 -17.41
C LEU A 196 -11.59 -11.84 -17.77
N ASP A 197 -11.78 -11.36 -19.01
CA ASP A 197 -11.25 -10.06 -19.46
C ASP A 197 -11.76 -8.91 -18.57
N TRP A 198 -13.04 -9.01 -18.17
CA TRP A 198 -13.77 -8.13 -17.25
C TRP A 198 -13.20 -8.09 -15.82
N LEU A 199 -12.33 -9.02 -15.44
CA LEU A 199 -11.79 -9.13 -14.09
C LEU A 199 -10.46 -8.37 -13.98
N VAL A 200 -10.32 -7.58 -12.91
CA VAL A 200 -9.09 -6.83 -12.59
C VAL A 200 -8.59 -7.23 -11.21
N SER A 201 -7.47 -7.94 -11.15
CA SER A 201 -6.77 -8.23 -9.88
C SER A 201 -5.59 -7.27 -9.67
N PRO A 202 -5.80 -6.12 -8.98
CA PRO A 202 -4.72 -5.20 -8.66
C PRO A 202 -3.73 -5.86 -7.69
N PRO A 203 -2.46 -5.42 -7.65
CA PRO A 203 -1.52 -5.88 -6.64
C PRO A 203 -1.98 -5.46 -5.24
N GLY A 204 -1.76 -6.33 -4.25
CA GLY A 204 -2.25 -6.09 -2.90
C GLY A 204 -1.48 -4.95 -2.21
N TRP A 205 -2.04 -3.75 -2.15
CA TRP A 205 -1.44 -2.59 -1.45
C TRP A 205 -1.01 -2.89 0.00
N LEU A 206 -1.75 -3.76 0.69
CA LEU A 206 -1.38 -4.27 2.02
C LEU A 206 -0.12 -5.15 1.98
N HIS A 207 0.01 -6.02 0.98
CA HIS A 207 1.19 -6.89 0.79
C HIS A 207 2.43 -6.08 0.43
N ILE A 208 2.29 -5.03 -0.39
CA ILE A 208 3.36 -4.05 -0.65
C ILE A 208 3.80 -3.37 0.66
N CYS A 209 2.86 -2.95 1.51
CA CYS A 209 3.17 -2.39 2.83
C CYS A 209 3.89 -3.40 3.74
N MET A 210 3.40 -4.64 3.82
CA MET A 210 3.99 -5.70 4.64
C MET A 210 5.41 -6.02 4.15
N ALA A 211 5.63 -6.13 2.85
CA ALA A 211 6.93 -6.34 2.25
C ALA A 211 7.92 -5.20 2.53
N PHE A 212 7.47 -3.95 2.46
CA PHE A 212 8.32 -2.79 2.73
C PHE A 212 8.69 -2.69 4.22
N ALA A 213 7.71 -2.83 5.12
CA ALA A 213 7.96 -2.91 6.57
C ALA A 213 8.93 -4.04 6.92
N ASN A 214 8.75 -5.22 6.32
CA ASN A 214 9.64 -6.37 6.49
C ASN A 214 11.06 -6.12 5.93
N SER A 215 11.23 -5.22 4.96
CA SER A 215 12.56 -4.84 4.48
C SER A 215 13.24 -3.84 5.42
N ILE A 216 12.52 -2.80 5.85
CA ILE A 216 13.00 -1.84 6.86
C ILE A 216 13.40 -2.58 8.13
N HIS A 217 12.58 -3.54 8.58
CA HIS A 217 12.90 -4.49 9.65
C HIS A 217 14.23 -5.22 9.39
N LYS A 218 14.34 -5.98 8.29
CA LYS A 218 15.55 -6.76 7.96
C LYS A 218 16.82 -5.92 7.76
N GLN A 219 16.69 -4.66 7.35
CA GLN A 219 17.80 -3.72 7.16
C GLN A 219 18.27 -3.12 8.49
N HIS A 220 17.32 -2.69 9.33
CA HIS A 220 17.59 -1.84 10.49
C HIS A 220 17.48 -2.56 11.85
N ILE A 221 17.16 -3.86 11.89
CA ILE A 221 17.01 -4.64 13.14
C ILE A 221 18.24 -4.58 14.06
N GLY A 222 19.45 -4.53 13.48
CA GLY A 222 20.71 -4.66 14.23
C GLY A 222 21.02 -6.11 14.62
N SER A 223 22.17 -6.33 15.26
CA SER A 223 22.51 -7.60 15.89
C SER A 223 22.10 -7.61 17.36
N ARG A 224 21.76 -8.77 17.92
CA ARG A 224 21.61 -8.91 19.39
C ARG A 224 22.93 -8.66 20.14
N THR A 225 24.08 -8.70 19.45
CA THR A 225 25.40 -8.35 19.97
C THR A 225 25.85 -6.90 19.69
N SER A 226 25.16 -6.14 18.84
CA SER A 226 25.52 -4.74 18.57
C SER A 226 24.96 -3.83 19.67
N LYS A 227 25.73 -3.71 20.76
CA LYS A 227 25.51 -2.88 21.97
C LYS A 227 24.51 -1.73 21.78
N GLY A 228 23.22 -1.98 22.04
CA GLY A 228 22.16 -0.95 22.05
C GLY A 228 21.82 -0.29 20.70
N ARG A 229 22.16 -0.89 19.55
CA ARG A 229 21.95 -0.29 18.21
C ARG A 229 20.91 -1.02 17.36
N GLY A 230 20.19 -0.27 16.51
CA GLY A 230 19.15 -0.78 15.61
C GLY A 230 17.77 -0.96 16.26
N LEU A 231 16.78 -1.38 15.47
CA LEU A 231 15.38 -1.53 15.91
C LEU A 231 15.24 -2.50 17.09
N SER A 232 16.10 -3.52 17.22
CA SER A 232 16.06 -4.45 18.36
C SER A 232 16.25 -3.75 19.72
N ALA A 233 17.05 -2.68 19.76
CA ALA A 233 17.21 -1.86 20.96
C ALA A 233 15.95 -1.02 21.23
N ALA A 234 15.38 -0.41 20.19
CA ALA A 234 14.14 0.36 20.30
C ALA A 234 12.93 -0.51 20.68
N PHE A 235 12.81 -1.73 20.14
CA PHE A 235 11.80 -2.72 20.53
C PHE A 235 11.93 -3.09 22.02
N SER A 236 13.17 -3.23 22.51
CA SER A 236 13.44 -3.48 23.93
C SER A 236 13.02 -2.31 24.81
N ALA A 237 13.38 -1.08 24.42
CA ALA A 237 12.99 0.15 25.13
C ALA A 237 11.47 0.41 25.13
N LEU A 238 10.77 0.03 24.07
CA LEU A 238 9.31 0.15 23.93
C LEU A 238 8.54 -1.08 24.47
N GLY A 239 9.22 -2.06 25.06
CA GLY A 239 8.61 -3.29 25.59
C GLY A 239 7.99 -4.22 24.54
N ARG A 240 8.24 -4.01 23.24
CA ARG A 240 7.61 -4.71 22.11
C ARG A 240 8.24 -6.09 21.86
N LYS A 241 7.74 -7.08 22.59
CA LYS A 241 8.15 -8.50 22.47
C LYS A 241 7.71 -9.13 21.14
N GLY A 242 8.51 -10.05 20.61
CA GLY A 242 8.14 -10.86 19.45
C GLY A 242 8.42 -10.22 18.09
N LEU A 243 8.88 -8.97 18.07
CA LEU A 243 9.32 -8.27 16.86
C LEU A 243 10.75 -8.63 16.42
N GLU A 244 11.53 -9.42 17.18
CA GLU A 244 12.94 -9.69 16.83
C GLU A 244 13.11 -10.58 15.58
N LYS A 245 12.06 -11.29 15.16
CA LYS A 245 12.04 -12.14 13.94
C LYS A 245 10.79 -11.85 13.13
N THR A 246 10.94 -11.68 11.82
CA THR A 246 9.83 -11.48 10.89
C THR A 246 8.84 -12.65 10.95
N LYS A 247 7.53 -12.36 11.09
CA LYS A 247 6.46 -13.37 11.01
C LYS A 247 5.41 -12.95 9.97
N THR A 248 4.83 -13.93 9.28
CA THR A 248 3.73 -13.74 8.33
C THR A 248 2.34 -13.88 8.96
N GLN A 249 2.28 -14.35 10.22
CA GLN A 249 1.04 -14.64 10.95
C GLN A 249 0.99 -13.88 12.28
N GLY A 250 -0.23 -13.64 12.78
CA GLY A 250 -0.48 -12.92 14.03
C GLY A 250 -0.33 -11.41 13.91
N PRO A 251 -0.25 -10.69 15.05
CA PRO A 251 -0.24 -9.22 15.08
C PRO A 251 1.09 -8.58 14.59
N PHE A 252 2.12 -9.37 14.26
CA PHE A 252 3.48 -8.90 13.94
C PHE A 252 3.53 -7.69 13.01
N PHE A 253 2.74 -7.65 11.93
CA PHE A 253 2.74 -6.51 11.01
C PHE A 253 2.08 -5.25 11.61
N HIS A 254 1.03 -5.41 12.41
CA HIS A 254 0.39 -4.30 13.12
C HIS A 254 1.33 -3.71 14.17
N ASP A 255 1.93 -4.57 14.99
CA ASP A 255 2.93 -4.20 16.01
C ASP A 255 4.14 -3.50 15.36
N LEU A 256 4.59 -3.99 14.20
CA LEU A 256 5.71 -3.40 13.45
C LEU A 256 5.33 -2.06 12.80
N ASP A 257 4.17 -1.94 12.16
CA ASP A 257 3.67 -0.69 11.55
C ASP A 257 3.56 0.43 12.59
N GLU A 258 2.94 0.13 13.74
CA GLU A 258 2.85 1.08 14.86
C GLU A 258 4.25 1.46 15.38
N THR A 259 5.11 0.46 15.63
CA THR A 259 6.45 0.70 16.21
C THR A 259 7.37 1.47 15.26
N LEU A 260 7.28 1.24 13.94
CA LEU A 260 8.02 2.02 12.93
C LEU A 260 7.61 3.50 12.93
N HIS A 261 6.31 3.79 13.10
CA HIS A 261 5.83 5.17 13.23
C HIS A 261 6.35 5.83 14.52
N ILE A 262 6.28 5.14 15.66
CA ILE A 262 6.77 5.64 16.96
C ILE A 262 8.27 5.97 16.91
N ILE A 263 9.09 5.05 16.37
CA ILE A 263 10.55 5.25 16.31
C ILE A 263 10.92 6.39 15.35
N ALA A 264 10.23 6.50 14.21
CA ALA A 264 10.44 7.62 13.28
C ALA A 264 10.05 8.96 13.92
N GLU A 265 8.90 9.05 14.58
CA GLU A 265 8.45 10.25 15.27
C GLU A 265 9.43 10.68 16.38
N ALA A 266 9.88 9.75 17.22
CA ALA A 266 10.86 10.02 18.27
C ALA A 266 12.21 10.50 17.70
N GLN A 267 12.72 9.86 16.64
CA GLN A 267 13.98 10.29 16.01
C GLN A 267 13.86 11.64 15.30
N PHE A 268 12.71 11.96 14.69
CA PHE A 268 12.47 13.30 14.13
C PHE A 268 12.36 14.38 15.21
N ARG A 269 11.82 14.07 16.40
CA ARG A 269 11.70 15.06 17.50
C ARG A 269 13.04 15.45 18.13
N ASN A 270 14.03 14.57 18.13
CA ASN A 270 15.29 14.73 18.87
C ASN A 270 16.19 15.95 18.50
N PRO A 271 16.52 16.25 17.23
CA PRO A 271 17.33 17.44 16.89
C PRO A 271 16.54 18.75 17.13
N PRO A 272 17.17 19.93 17.29
CA PRO A 272 16.44 21.20 17.36
C PRO A 272 15.63 21.45 16.07
N LEU A 273 14.45 22.07 16.18
CA LEU A 273 13.58 22.36 15.04
C LEU A 273 14.13 23.56 14.24
N GLN A 274 14.37 23.36 12.94
CA GLN A 274 14.85 24.42 12.03
C GLN A 274 13.75 24.79 11.02
N THR A 275 13.88 24.36 9.76
CA THR A 275 12.76 24.33 8.80
C THR A 275 12.52 22.89 8.38
N GLY A 276 11.28 22.50 8.12
CA GLY A 276 10.96 21.13 7.71
C GLY A 276 11.75 20.63 6.49
N ARG A 277 12.09 21.56 5.58
CA ARG A 277 12.94 21.28 4.42
C ARG A 277 14.38 20.97 4.87
N LYS A 278 14.97 21.80 5.74
CA LYS A 278 16.33 21.60 6.27
C LYS A 278 16.41 20.32 7.11
N ASP A 279 15.45 20.08 8.01
CA ASP A 279 15.34 18.86 8.80
C ASP A 279 15.36 17.60 7.92
N CYS A 280 14.54 17.56 6.86
CA CYS A 280 14.56 16.47 5.87
C CYS A 280 15.92 16.30 5.19
N PHE A 281 16.54 17.40 4.75
CA PHE A 281 17.83 17.34 4.05
C PHE A 281 19.01 16.97 4.96
N GLU A 282 19.01 17.36 6.24
CA GLU A 282 20.11 17.14 7.20
C GLU A 282 19.99 15.84 8.03
N HIS A 283 18.78 15.27 8.14
CA HIS A 283 18.52 14.09 8.97
C HIS A 283 17.91 12.89 8.23
N ALA A 284 17.39 13.03 7.01
CA ALA A 284 16.69 11.93 6.33
C ALA A 284 16.93 11.85 4.81
N SER A 285 18.10 12.31 4.34
CA SER A 285 18.47 12.31 2.92
C SER A 285 19.76 11.55 2.62
N SER A 286 19.94 11.12 1.37
CA SER A 286 21.22 10.59 0.91
C SER A 286 22.35 11.63 0.96
N THR A 287 22.03 12.92 0.90
CA THR A 287 23.00 14.02 1.06
C THR A 287 23.50 14.10 2.50
N ALA A 288 22.62 13.98 3.50
CA ALA A 288 23.01 13.89 4.91
C ALA A 288 23.93 12.69 5.17
N LEU A 289 23.62 11.54 4.55
CA LEU A 289 24.45 10.34 4.67
C LEU A 289 25.84 10.54 4.07
N ALA A 290 25.93 11.14 2.88
CA ALA A 290 27.20 11.48 2.25
C ALA A 290 28.00 12.50 3.08
N MET A 291 27.35 13.57 3.57
CA MET A 291 27.96 14.58 4.45
C MET A 291 28.46 13.98 5.77
N ASN A 292 27.76 13.00 6.35
CA ASN A 292 28.22 12.34 7.57
C ASN A 292 29.43 11.44 7.34
N ARG A 293 29.48 10.76 6.19
CA ARG A 293 30.61 9.91 5.76
C ARG A 293 31.85 10.69 5.31
N ALA A 294 31.68 11.94 4.86
CA ALA A 294 32.77 12.83 4.47
C ALA A 294 33.54 13.46 5.65
N LYS A 295 33.10 13.22 6.90
CA LYS A 295 33.78 13.70 8.11
C LYS A 295 35.05 12.89 8.39
N LYS A 296 36.07 13.54 8.97
CA LYS A 296 37.28 12.88 9.50
C LYS A 296 36.98 11.78 10.53
N GLN A 297 35.89 11.92 11.27
CA GLN A 297 35.33 10.90 12.16
C GLN A 297 33.84 10.75 11.84
N VAL A 298 33.43 9.56 11.42
CA VAL A 298 32.03 9.27 11.07
C VAL A 298 31.24 8.99 12.36
N ASP A 299 30.16 9.72 12.55
CA ASP A 299 29.20 9.46 13.62
C ASP A 299 28.30 8.29 13.19
N GLU A 300 28.60 7.09 13.68
CA GLU A 300 27.88 5.85 13.37
C GLU A 300 26.41 5.89 13.80
N LEU A 301 26.09 6.61 14.89
CA LEU A 301 24.72 6.68 15.43
C LEU A 301 23.87 7.63 14.57
N LYS A 302 24.43 8.80 14.20
CA LYS A 302 23.80 9.70 13.22
C LYS A 302 23.68 9.04 11.85
N GLU A 303 24.67 8.24 11.40
CA GLU A 303 24.55 7.47 10.16
C GLU A 303 23.38 6.47 10.21
N GLN A 304 23.29 5.66 11.26
CA GLN A 304 22.18 4.70 11.41
C GLN A 304 20.81 5.40 11.48
N SER A 305 20.71 6.52 12.19
CA SER A 305 19.49 7.33 12.23
C SER A 305 19.14 7.90 10.86
N ILE A 306 20.10 8.51 10.13
CA ILE A 306 19.86 9.04 8.78
C ILE A 306 19.40 7.94 7.82
N MET A 307 20.03 6.76 7.86
CA MET A 307 19.63 5.63 7.02
C MET A 307 18.21 5.17 7.36
N PHE A 308 17.89 4.96 8.65
CA PHE A 308 16.55 4.57 9.07
C PHE A 308 15.49 5.61 8.67
N LEU A 309 15.71 6.89 8.97
CA LEU A 309 14.76 7.97 8.67
C LEU A 309 14.52 8.13 7.17
N ARG A 310 15.58 8.05 6.35
CA ARG A 310 15.48 8.06 4.88
C ARG A 310 14.65 6.88 4.36
N ASP A 311 14.84 5.69 4.92
CA ASP A 311 14.22 4.45 4.43
C ASP A 311 12.78 4.25 4.93
N VAL A 312 12.44 4.76 6.12
CA VAL A 312 11.09 4.65 6.73
C VAL A 312 10.11 5.72 6.24
N LEU A 313 10.59 6.88 5.79
CA LEU A 313 9.73 7.96 5.31
C LEU A 313 8.84 7.57 4.11
N PRO A 314 9.33 6.94 3.04
CA PRO A 314 8.48 6.50 1.93
C PRO A 314 7.43 5.46 2.36
N TYR A 315 7.74 4.62 3.35
CA TYR A 315 6.79 3.67 3.94
C TYR A 315 5.67 4.40 4.71
N ILE A 316 6.01 5.37 5.56
CA ILE A 316 5.05 6.22 6.28
C ILE A 316 4.16 6.99 5.28
N LEU A 317 4.72 7.48 4.18
CA LEU A 317 3.95 8.11 3.10
C LEU A 317 3.01 7.10 2.43
N LEU A 318 3.46 5.90 2.07
CA LEU A 318 2.61 4.84 1.50
C LEU A 318 1.43 4.49 2.41
N ARG A 319 1.67 4.27 3.72
CA ARG A 319 0.62 4.03 4.72
C ARG A 319 -0.36 5.20 4.83
N THR A 320 0.15 6.42 4.81
CA THR A 320 -0.63 7.67 4.83
C THR A 320 -1.50 7.83 3.58
N VAL A 321 -1.01 7.37 2.43
CA VAL A 321 -1.66 7.52 1.12
C VAL A 321 -2.76 6.48 0.93
N ILE A 322 -2.51 5.22 1.29
CA ILE A 322 -3.56 4.19 1.38
C ILE A 322 -4.67 4.63 2.35
N LYS A 323 -4.36 5.40 3.41
CA LYS A 323 -5.35 5.90 4.38
C LYS A 323 -6.07 7.21 3.99
N HIS A 324 -5.42 8.16 3.29
CA HIS A 324 -6.12 9.29 2.63
C HIS A 324 -6.81 8.86 1.30
N GLY A 325 -6.79 7.57 0.94
CA GLY A 325 -7.33 7.08 -0.34
C GLY A 325 -6.66 7.72 -1.57
N ARG A 326 -5.40 8.13 -1.44
CA ARG A 326 -4.74 9.01 -2.42
C ARG A 326 -4.11 8.21 -3.56
N CYS A 327 -4.48 8.55 -4.79
CA CYS A 327 -3.74 8.19 -6.00
C CYS A 327 -2.34 8.82 -6.05
N TRP A 328 -1.25 8.09 -5.75
CA TRP A 328 0.08 8.44 -6.29
C TRP A 328 0.21 8.07 -7.78
N ILE A 329 -0.85 8.24 -8.57
CA ILE A 329 -0.79 8.12 -10.04
C ILE A 329 0.21 9.18 -10.52
N ASN A 330 1.06 8.83 -11.49
CA ASN A 330 2.23 9.61 -11.92
C ASN A 330 3.34 9.72 -10.84
N GLY A 331 3.76 8.56 -10.30
CA GLY A 331 5.10 8.37 -9.75
C GLY A 331 5.34 8.77 -8.30
N GLY A 332 4.33 9.03 -7.47
CA GLY A 332 4.57 9.46 -6.08
C GLY A 332 5.27 8.41 -5.19
N PHE A 333 5.25 7.13 -5.59
CA PHE A 333 5.95 6.02 -4.98
C PHE A 333 6.79 5.31 -6.04
N ASN A 334 8.12 5.34 -5.92
CA ASN A 334 9.03 5.10 -7.04
C ASN A 334 9.88 3.83 -6.93
N SER A 335 10.49 3.48 -8.05
CA SER A 335 11.60 2.54 -8.10
C SER A 335 12.70 2.89 -7.09
N ARG A 336 13.05 4.17 -6.88
CA ARG A 336 14.05 4.60 -5.88
C ARG A 336 13.63 4.28 -4.43
N ASP A 337 12.35 4.27 -4.11
CA ASP A 337 11.82 3.86 -2.79
C ASP A 337 11.83 2.32 -2.64
N VAL A 338 11.91 1.59 -3.77
CA VAL A 338 11.94 0.12 -3.89
C VAL A 338 13.34 -0.45 -4.16
N VAL A 339 14.32 0.37 -4.56
CA VAL A 339 15.74 0.00 -4.71
C VAL A 339 16.37 -0.57 -3.43
N PRO A 340 16.02 -0.13 -2.20
CA PRO A 340 16.47 -0.80 -0.97
C PRO A 340 16.11 -2.29 -0.89
N LEU A 341 15.03 -2.73 -1.56
CA LEU A 341 14.62 -4.14 -1.66
C LEU A 341 15.57 -4.96 -2.55
N ARG A 342 16.25 -4.32 -3.52
CA ARG A 342 17.10 -4.96 -4.53
C ARG A 342 18.45 -5.43 -3.97
N GLY A 343 18.90 -4.89 -2.83
CA GLY A 343 20.26 -5.08 -2.31
C GLY A 343 20.59 -6.47 -1.74
N ARG A 344 19.61 -7.33 -1.46
CA ARG A 344 19.84 -8.70 -0.92
C ARG A 344 18.84 -9.70 -1.48
N LYS A 345 19.27 -10.96 -1.66
CA LYS A 345 18.66 -12.03 -2.50
C LYS A 345 17.18 -12.44 -2.24
N GLN A 346 16.44 -11.82 -1.32
CA GLN A 346 15.19 -12.37 -0.77
C GLN A 346 13.86 -11.72 -1.23
N LEU A 347 13.85 -10.60 -1.97
CA LEU A 347 12.62 -9.85 -2.26
C LEU A 347 12.30 -9.73 -3.76
N LYS A 348 12.21 -10.89 -4.45
CA LYS A 348 11.78 -10.95 -5.87
C LYS A 348 10.33 -10.50 -6.08
N VAL A 349 9.43 -10.94 -5.19
CA VAL A 349 7.97 -10.80 -5.33
C VAL A 349 7.50 -9.33 -5.29
N PRO A 350 7.88 -8.50 -4.29
CA PRO A 350 7.41 -7.10 -4.22
C PRO A 350 7.96 -6.22 -5.33
N HIS A 351 9.13 -6.58 -5.89
CA HIS A 351 9.70 -5.86 -7.03
C HIS A 351 8.89 -6.08 -8.31
N ARG A 352 8.42 -7.33 -8.54
CA ARG A 352 7.50 -7.66 -9.63
C ARG A 352 6.16 -6.92 -9.45
N GLU A 353 5.54 -7.00 -8.28
CA GLU A 353 4.29 -6.28 -7.98
C GLU A 353 4.44 -4.77 -8.21
N MET A 354 5.57 -4.17 -7.84
CA MET A 354 5.82 -2.74 -8.07
C MET A 354 5.97 -2.39 -9.55
N LEU A 355 6.64 -3.23 -10.34
CA LEU A 355 6.75 -2.99 -11.79
C LEU A 355 5.40 -3.17 -12.47
N GLU A 356 4.63 -4.19 -12.09
CA GLU A 356 3.24 -4.39 -12.55
C GLU A 356 2.31 -3.25 -12.10
N LEU A 357 2.53 -2.66 -10.91
CA LEU A 357 1.81 -1.49 -10.42
C LEU A 357 2.16 -0.22 -11.20
N LEU A 358 3.44 0.05 -11.44
CA LEU A 358 3.91 1.21 -12.21
C LEU A 358 3.45 1.12 -13.67
N GLN A 359 3.58 -0.06 -14.28
CA GLN A 359 3.02 -0.37 -15.60
C GLN A 359 1.50 -0.19 -15.60
N GLY A 360 0.81 -0.71 -14.57
CA GLY A 360 -0.63 -0.54 -14.35
C GLY A 360 -1.08 0.92 -14.32
N LEU A 361 -0.35 1.76 -13.59
CA LEU A 361 -0.63 3.18 -13.38
C LEU A 361 -0.34 4.07 -14.59
N ASN A 362 0.73 3.78 -15.36
CA ASN A 362 1.22 4.69 -16.41
C ASN A 362 0.99 4.16 -17.84
N ARG A 363 0.66 2.88 -18.01
CA ARG A 363 0.60 2.21 -19.33
C ARG A 363 -0.59 1.26 -19.54
N ASN A 364 -1.18 0.68 -18.49
CA ASN A 364 -2.30 -0.29 -18.65
C ASN A 364 -3.65 0.20 -18.05
N GLY A 365 -3.75 1.45 -17.60
CA GLY A 365 -4.99 2.05 -17.06
C GLY A 365 -5.55 1.43 -15.75
N HIS A 366 -4.88 0.42 -15.20
CA HIS A 366 -5.37 -0.52 -14.17
C HIS A 366 -5.86 0.09 -12.85
N LEU A 367 -5.59 1.38 -12.60
CA LEU A 367 -5.99 2.09 -11.38
C LEU A 367 -6.82 3.35 -11.64
N SER A 368 -6.97 3.80 -12.89
CA SER A 368 -7.95 4.83 -13.27
C SER A 368 -9.38 4.34 -13.02
N PHE A 369 -9.62 3.05 -13.30
CA PHE A 369 -10.94 2.40 -13.22
C PHE A 369 -11.29 1.89 -11.81
N VAL A 370 -10.31 1.72 -10.92
CA VAL A 370 -10.48 1.18 -9.54
C VAL A 370 -11.28 2.11 -8.63
N THR A 371 -11.49 3.37 -9.03
CA THR A 371 -12.26 4.39 -8.31
C THR A 371 -13.76 4.11 -8.20
N SER A 372 -14.28 3.04 -8.82
CA SER A 372 -15.72 2.81 -9.03
C SER A 372 -16.32 1.67 -8.21
N TYR A 373 -15.75 0.45 -8.25
CA TYR A 373 -16.31 -0.73 -7.56
C TYR A 373 -15.20 -1.66 -7.05
N GLU A 374 -15.35 -2.20 -5.84
CA GLU A 374 -14.41 -3.18 -5.26
C GLU A 374 -15.15 -4.46 -4.82
N VAL A 375 -14.57 -5.62 -5.14
CA VAL A 375 -14.94 -6.92 -4.57
C VAL A 375 -13.69 -7.44 -3.87
N ILE A 376 -13.77 -7.72 -2.56
CA ILE A 376 -12.63 -8.19 -1.78
C ILE A 376 -12.91 -9.60 -1.26
N VAL A 377 -12.19 -10.56 -1.82
CA VAL A 377 -12.14 -11.97 -1.40
C VAL A 377 -11.26 -12.10 -0.16
N ARG A 378 -11.61 -12.96 0.80
CA ARG A 378 -10.88 -13.18 2.06
C ARG A 378 -10.83 -14.62 2.54
#